data_AF-A0A3P7I220-F1
#
_entry.id   AF-A0A3P7I220-F1
#
_cell.length_a   1.000
_cell.length_b   1.000
_cell.length_c   1.000
_cell.angle_alpha   90.00
_cell.angle_beta   90.00
_cell.angle_gamma   90.00
#
_symmetry.space_group_name_H-M   'P 1'
#
loop_
_entity.id
_entity.type
_entity.pdbx_description
1 polymer ?
#
loop_
_entity_poly.entity_id
_entity_poly.type
_entity_poly.pdbx_seq_one_letter_code
_entity_poly.pdbx_strand_id
1 'polypeptide(L)'
;MSVEVAIYILNALLYSIVILLDVLVMWAAVKTRETSRNFIFHILFTAMILDVAVHFVTIFHDVPSYFLNQDFSTVGTTYVYVLILCLQWFAQLLFLPLLSIIHFLAIFSPAKFRKASHRHFACANAVVILLALILTAPHFTKYSGYTYLLPGHFWYFDFAKPYSYIYQHLNVTLQIICVVFVVVADTLIIWKICSLRKKHKITLPKRDGTQKKHQVVKEVRLALNFLVLSVCFLIMTIFYNVNFG
;
A
#
# COMPACT_ATOMS: atom_id res chain seq x y z
N MET A 1 24.09 6.21 24.76
CA MET A 1 23.14 5.44 23.94
C MET A 1 23.87 5.06 22.67
N SER A 2 24.01 3.77 22.35
CA SER A 2 24.63 3.37 21.06
C SER A 2 23.74 3.87 19.91
N VAL A 3 24.34 4.06 18.73
CA VAL A 3 23.61 4.47 17.52
C VAL A 3 22.48 3.48 17.21
N GLU A 4 22.70 2.19 17.46
CA GLU A 4 21.72 1.11 17.30
C GLU A 4 20.48 1.31 18.17
N VAL A 5 20.67 1.61 19.47
CA VAL A 5 19.55 1.89 20.38
C VAL A 5 18.73 3.09 19.88
N ALA A 6 19.40 4.12 19.36
CA ALA A 6 18.74 5.31 18.84
C ALA A 6 17.89 5.02 17.61
N ILE A 7 18.43 4.25 16.66
CA ILE A 7 17.71 3.79 15.45
C ILE A 7 16.51 2.94 15.84
N TYR A 8 16.69 2.04 16.82
CA TYR A 8 15.61 1.18 17.30
C TYR A 8 14.45 1.97 17.91
N ILE A 9 14.75 2.90 18.83
CA ILE A 9 13.75 3.79 19.44
C ILE A 9 13.04 4.62 18.37
N LEU A 10 13.79 5.13 17.38
CA LEU A 10 13.22 5.88 16.28
C LEU A 10 12.25 5.02 15.44
N ASN A 11 12.61 3.78 15.12
CA ASN A 11 11.74 2.87 14.38
C ASN A 11 10.44 2.56 15.14
N ALA A 12 10.53 2.25 16.44
CA ALA A 12 9.36 2.00 17.28
C ALA A 12 8.45 3.25 17.38
N LEU A 13 9.04 4.45 17.49
CA LEU A 13 8.31 5.72 17.47
C LEU A 13 7.60 5.93 16.12
N LEU A 14 8.30 5.71 15.00
CA LEU A 14 7.72 5.86 13.67
C LEU A 14 6.54 4.92 13.45
N TYR A 15 6.68 3.64 13.81
CA TYR A 15 5.58 2.67 13.74
C TYR A 15 4.39 3.09 14.62
N SER A 16 4.65 3.59 15.83
CA SER A 16 3.60 4.08 16.73
C SER A 16 2.86 5.29 16.15
N ILE A 17 3.58 6.21 15.50
CA ILE A 17 3.00 7.37 14.82
C ILE A 17 2.15 6.92 13.63
N VAL A 18 2.62 5.97 12.82
CA VAL A 18 1.85 5.44 11.67
C VAL A 18 0.56 4.80 12.15
N ILE A 19 0.61 3.94 13.17
CA ILE A 19 -0.59 3.33 13.77
C ILE A 19 -1.57 4.42 14.23
N LEU A 20 -1.08 5.43 14.95
CA LEU A 20 -1.92 6.52 15.44
C LEU A 20 -2.58 7.29 14.28
N LEU A 21 -1.83 7.62 13.24
CA LEU A 21 -2.34 8.32 12.07
C LEU A 21 -3.42 7.50 11.34
N ASP A 22 -3.18 6.22 11.09
CA ASP A 22 -4.13 5.35 10.40
C ASP A 22 -5.43 5.20 11.21
N VAL A 23 -5.32 5.01 12.52
CA VAL A 23 -6.48 4.94 13.42
C VAL A 23 -7.26 6.26 13.41
N LEU A 24 -6.58 7.40 13.46
CA LEU A 24 -7.22 8.72 13.41
C LEU A 24 -7.92 8.98 12.07
N VAL A 25 -7.30 8.60 10.95
CA VAL A 25 -7.89 8.75 9.61
C VAL A 25 -9.10 7.84 9.46
N MET A 26 -9.01 6.58 9.87
CA MET A 26 -10.15 5.65 9.88
C MET A 26 -11.28 6.18 10.77
N TRP A 27 -10.97 6.66 11.98
CA TRP A 27 -11.96 7.24 12.88
C TRP A 27 -12.64 8.48 12.27
N ALA A 28 -11.88 9.40 11.68
CA ALA A 28 -12.42 10.59 11.02
C ALA A 28 -13.32 10.22 9.83
N ALA A 29 -12.91 9.26 9.01
CA ALA A 29 -13.68 8.78 7.86
C ALA A 29 -14.98 8.06 8.28
N VAL A 30 -14.97 7.30 9.38
CA VAL A 30 -16.18 6.72 9.97
C VAL A 30 -17.11 7.81 10.52
N LYS A 31 -16.57 8.76 11.29
CA LYS A 31 -17.34 9.83 11.94
C LYS A 31 -18.03 10.74 10.92
N THR A 32 -17.38 11.05 9.81
CA THR A 32 -17.95 11.86 8.72
C THR A 32 -18.98 11.11 7.87
N ARG A 33 -19.17 9.80 8.09
CA ARG A 33 -20.01 8.89 7.28
C ARG A 33 -19.63 8.87 5.80
N GLU A 34 -18.45 9.39 5.42
CA GLU A 34 -17.99 9.40 4.04
C GLU A 34 -17.68 7.99 3.53
N THR A 35 -17.27 7.08 4.42
CA THR A 35 -17.01 5.66 4.12
C THR A 35 -18.22 4.96 3.49
N SER A 36 -19.43 5.30 3.95
CA SER A 36 -20.67 4.71 3.41
C SER A 36 -20.99 5.13 1.98
N ARG A 37 -20.40 6.23 1.50
CA ARG A 37 -20.72 6.83 0.18
C ARG A 37 -19.60 6.66 -0.84
N ASN A 38 -18.36 6.63 -0.38
CA ASN A 38 -17.19 6.59 -1.24
C ASN A 38 -16.51 5.23 -1.13
N PHE A 39 -16.73 4.38 -2.13
CA PHE A 39 -16.22 3.01 -2.15
C PHE A 39 -14.70 2.90 -2.13
N ILE A 40 -13.97 3.94 -2.58
CA ILE A 40 -12.50 3.99 -2.53
C ILE A 40 -12.02 3.85 -1.08
N PHE A 41 -12.78 4.35 -0.10
CA PHE A 41 -12.43 4.20 1.30
C PHE A 41 -12.40 2.75 1.76
N HIS A 42 -13.11 1.80 1.14
CA HIS A 42 -12.99 0.39 1.54
C HIS A 42 -11.62 -0.19 1.26
N ILE A 43 -11.03 0.16 0.11
CA ILE A 43 -9.68 -0.27 -0.26
C ILE A 43 -8.67 0.41 0.66
N LEU A 44 -8.81 1.73 0.87
CA LEU A 44 -7.92 2.49 1.75
C LEU A 44 -7.99 2.00 3.21
N PHE A 45 -9.19 1.71 3.73
CA PHE A 45 -9.36 1.14 5.06
C PHE A 45 -8.72 -0.23 5.17
N THR A 46 -8.85 -1.08 4.14
CA THR A 46 -8.22 -2.40 4.14
C THR A 46 -6.69 -2.26 4.19
N ALA A 47 -6.12 -1.35 3.40
CA ALA A 47 -4.69 -1.04 3.46
C ALA A 47 -4.26 -0.55 4.85
N MET A 48 -4.97 0.43 5.43
CA MET A 48 -4.67 0.96 6.77
C MET A 48 -4.80 -0.11 7.87
N ILE A 49 -5.77 -1.02 7.78
CA ILE A 49 -5.91 -2.13 8.75
C ILE A 49 -4.70 -3.06 8.66
N LEU A 50 -4.23 -3.37 7.45
CA LEU A 50 -3.03 -4.20 7.27
C LEU A 50 -1.78 -3.49 7.79
N ASP A 51 -1.67 -2.18 7.60
CA ASP A 51 -0.56 -1.36 8.11
C ASP A 51 -0.54 -1.33 9.65
N VAL A 52 -1.69 -1.10 10.27
CA VAL A 52 -1.83 -1.21 11.73
C VAL A 52 -1.45 -2.61 12.21
N ALA A 53 -1.92 -3.67 11.55
CA ALA A 53 -1.64 -5.04 11.95
C ALA A 53 -0.15 -5.37 11.86
N VAL A 54 0.53 -4.99 10.77
CA VAL A 54 1.97 -5.26 10.60
C VAL A 54 2.79 -4.48 11.61
N HIS A 55 2.54 -3.17 11.78
CA HIS A 55 3.30 -2.35 12.72
C HIS A 55 3.10 -2.77 14.17
N PHE A 56 1.87 -3.17 14.52
CA PHE A 56 1.59 -3.72 15.84
C PHE A 56 2.39 -5.00 16.06
N VAL A 57 2.33 -5.96 15.13
CA VAL A 57 3.09 -7.20 15.20
C VAL A 57 4.59 -6.96 15.30
N THR A 58 5.13 -6.07 14.48
CA THR A 58 6.55 -5.69 14.49
C THR A 58 6.98 -5.14 15.84
N ILE A 59 6.21 -4.20 16.43
CA ILE A 59 6.52 -3.68 17.77
C ILE A 59 6.45 -4.79 18.83
N PHE A 60 5.38 -5.60 18.83
CA PHE A 60 5.19 -6.66 19.82
C PHE A 60 6.25 -7.77 19.74
N HIS A 61 6.83 -7.99 18.56
CA HIS A 61 7.89 -8.96 18.35
C HIS A 61 9.28 -8.37 18.61
N ASP A 62 9.59 -7.24 17.97
CA ASP A 62 10.95 -6.72 17.93
C ASP A 62 11.34 -6.10 19.26
N VAL A 63 10.40 -5.50 20.02
CA VAL A 63 10.72 -4.84 21.29
C VAL A 63 11.20 -5.86 22.32
N PRO A 64 10.46 -6.95 22.60
CA PRO A 64 10.98 -8.00 23.47
C PRO A 64 12.25 -8.65 22.93
N SER A 65 12.33 -8.91 21.62
CA SER A 65 13.51 -9.55 21.01
C SER A 65 14.77 -8.71 21.18
N TYR A 66 14.64 -7.39 21.07
CA TYR A 66 15.72 -6.43 21.32
C TYR A 66 16.20 -6.46 22.77
N PHE A 67 15.27 -6.37 23.73
CA PHE A 67 15.64 -6.37 25.15
C PHE A 67 16.23 -7.70 25.64
N LEU A 68 15.79 -8.82 25.07
CA LEU A 68 16.27 -10.15 25.43
C LEU A 68 17.49 -10.59 24.60
N ASN A 69 17.85 -9.85 23.55
CA ASN A 69 18.89 -10.21 22.58
C ASN A 69 18.74 -11.66 22.04
N GLN A 70 17.49 -12.08 21.85
CA GLN A 70 17.13 -13.40 21.32
C GLN A 70 15.81 -13.27 20.57
N ASP A 71 15.55 -14.20 19.66
CA ASP A 71 14.28 -14.25 18.95
C ASP A 71 13.17 -14.62 19.96
N PHE A 72 12.23 -13.70 20.18
CA PHE A 72 11.11 -13.92 21.09
C PHE A 72 10.03 -14.82 20.48
N SER A 73 10.09 -15.09 19.18
CA SER A 73 9.11 -15.92 18.50
C SER A 73 9.23 -17.40 18.85
N THR A 74 8.06 -18.02 19.04
CA THR A 74 7.91 -19.48 19.06
C THR A 74 7.59 -19.94 17.65
N VAL A 75 7.85 -21.21 17.33
CA VAL A 75 7.57 -21.77 15.99
C VAL A 75 6.17 -21.41 15.48
N GLY A 76 5.15 -21.43 16.35
CA GLY A 76 3.78 -21.04 15.98
C GLY A 76 3.61 -19.54 15.72
N THR A 77 4.22 -18.67 16.53
CA THR A 77 4.09 -17.21 16.38
C THR A 77 4.91 -16.68 15.21
N THR A 78 6.05 -17.30 14.87
CA THR A 78 6.84 -17.00 13.67
C THR A 78 5.97 -17.06 12.41
N TYR A 79 5.14 -18.10 12.25
CA TYR A 79 4.26 -18.22 11.10
C TYR A 79 3.23 -17.10 11.00
N VAL A 80 2.67 -16.67 12.15
CA VAL A 80 1.71 -15.57 12.21
C VAL A 80 2.36 -14.24 11.83
N TYR A 81 3.58 -13.99 12.33
CA TYR A 81 4.33 -12.77 12.01
C TYR A 81 4.65 -12.69 10.52
N VAL A 82 5.19 -13.77 9.96
CA VAL A 82 5.51 -13.87 8.53
C VAL A 82 4.25 -13.74 7.67
N LEU A 83 3.13 -14.35 8.08
CA LEU A 83 1.84 -14.22 7.39
C LEU A 83 1.40 -12.76 7.31
N ILE A 84 1.41 -12.04 8.43
CA ILE A 84 0.94 -10.65 8.49
C ILE A 84 1.86 -9.73 7.68
N LEU A 85 3.19 -9.90 7.81
CA LEU A 85 4.18 -9.15 7.05
C LEU A 85 4.02 -9.34 5.53
N CYS A 86 3.97 -10.60 5.07
CA CYS A 86 3.85 -10.90 3.65
C CYS A 86 2.47 -10.50 3.10
N LEU A 87 1.39 -10.74 3.86
CA LEU A 87 0.04 -10.37 3.47
C LEU A 87 -0.07 -8.86 3.27
N GLN A 88 0.45 -8.07 4.22
CA GLN A 88 0.47 -6.62 4.12
C GLN A 88 1.26 -6.18 2.88
N TRP A 89 2.47 -6.73 2.68
CA TRP A 89 3.33 -6.41 1.56
C TRP A 89 2.67 -6.69 0.19
N PHE A 90 2.17 -7.92 -0.03
CA PHE A 90 1.54 -8.28 -1.30
C PHE A 90 0.21 -7.56 -1.52
N ALA A 91 -0.59 -7.36 -0.46
CA ALA A 91 -1.85 -6.64 -0.59
C ALA A 91 -1.62 -5.18 -0.99
N GLN A 92 -0.70 -4.47 -0.32
CA GLN A 92 -0.38 -3.09 -0.69
C GLN A 92 0.17 -3.01 -2.12
N LEU A 93 1.05 -3.93 -2.50
CA LEU A 93 1.61 -3.98 -3.84
C LEU A 93 0.54 -4.16 -4.93
N LEU A 94 -0.48 -4.98 -4.66
CA LEU A 94 -1.61 -5.22 -5.56
C LEU A 94 -2.69 -4.13 -5.47
N PHE A 95 -2.79 -3.40 -4.36
CA PHE A 95 -3.71 -2.26 -4.24
C PHE A 95 -3.30 -1.08 -5.10
N LEU A 96 -2.00 -0.90 -5.37
CA LEU A 96 -1.54 0.15 -6.27
C LEU A 96 -2.17 0.10 -7.67
N PRO A 97 -2.00 -0.98 -8.47
CA PRO A 97 -2.60 -1.05 -9.80
C PRO A 97 -4.13 -0.99 -9.70
N LEU A 98 -4.74 -1.57 -8.66
CA LEU A 98 -6.18 -1.47 -8.45
C LEU A 98 -6.64 -0.01 -8.28
N LEU A 99 -6.00 0.75 -7.39
CA LEU A 99 -6.31 2.18 -7.17
C LEU A 99 -6.08 2.99 -8.45
N SER A 100 -5.01 2.70 -9.19
CA SER A 100 -4.73 3.35 -10.47
C SER A 100 -5.79 3.05 -11.54
N ILE A 101 -6.28 1.79 -11.64
CA ILE A 101 -7.40 1.42 -12.52
C ILE A 101 -8.68 2.16 -12.12
N ILE A 102 -8.99 2.21 -10.82
CA ILE A 102 -10.20 2.89 -10.31
C ILE A 102 -10.15 4.38 -10.65
N HIS A 103 -9.00 5.00 -10.46
CA HIS A 103 -8.79 6.41 -10.78
C HIS A 103 -8.83 6.66 -12.31
N PHE A 104 -8.21 5.79 -13.11
CA PHE A 104 -8.30 5.83 -14.55
C PHE A 104 -9.77 5.75 -15.03
N LEU A 105 -10.56 4.82 -14.48
CA LEU A 105 -11.98 4.67 -14.79
C LEU A 105 -12.80 5.90 -14.40
N ALA A 106 -12.50 6.52 -13.25
CA ALA A 106 -13.16 7.74 -12.81
C ALA A 106 -12.98 8.89 -13.81
N ILE A 107 -11.78 9.04 -14.37
CA ILE A 107 -11.43 10.15 -15.28
C ILE A 107 -11.83 9.85 -16.74
N PHE A 108 -11.52 8.66 -17.25
CA PHE A 108 -11.78 8.33 -18.66
C PHE A 108 -13.21 7.88 -18.93
N SER A 109 -13.88 7.28 -17.94
CA SER A 109 -15.21 6.69 -18.11
C SER A 109 -16.12 6.93 -16.90
N PRO A 110 -16.42 8.21 -16.55
CA PRO A 110 -17.20 8.56 -15.37
C PRO A 110 -18.61 7.97 -15.37
N ALA A 111 -19.21 7.71 -16.55
CA ALA A 111 -20.51 7.03 -16.65
C ALA A 111 -20.45 5.57 -16.19
N LYS A 112 -19.39 4.83 -16.53
CA LYS A 112 -19.18 3.45 -16.05
C LYS A 112 -18.82 3.44 -14.57
N PHE A 113 -17.94 4.35 -14.14
CA PHE A 113 -17.55 4.50 -12.75
C PHE A 113 -18.77 4.76 -11.83
N ARG A 114 -19.69 5.64 -12.23
CA ARG A 114 -20.93 5.89 -11.47
C ARG A 114 -21.89 4.70 -11.43
N LYS A 115 -21.81 3.77 -12.38
CA LYS A 115 -22.59 2.52 -12.39
C LYS A 115 -21.95 1.41 -11.54
N ALA A 116 -20.66 1.55 -11.19
CA ALA A 116 -19.99 0.57 -10.35
C ALA A 116 -20.58 0.62 -8.94
N SER A 117 -21.25 -0.47 -8.55
CA SER A 117 -21.79 -0.62 -7.20
C SER A 117 -20.69 -0.98 -6.19
N HIS A 118 -20.97 -0.73 -4.90
CA HIS A 118 -20.12 -1.10 -3.78
C HIS A 118 -19.65 -2.57 -3.81
N ARG A 119 -20.52 -3.48 -4.25
CA ARG A 119 -20.21 -4.92 -4.37
C ARG A 119 -19.03 -5.20 -5.29
N HIS A 120 -18.86 -4.44 -6.37
CA HIS A 120 -17.73 -4.62 -7.29
C HIS A 120 -16.40 -4.26 -6.62
N PHE A 121 -16.37 -3.18 -5.84
CA PHE A 121 -15.17 -2.77 -5.10
C PHE A 121 -14.85 -3.70 -3.95
N ALA A 122 -15.87 -4.16 -3.21
CA ALA A 122 -15.69 -5.17 -2.17
C ALA A 122 -15.16 -6.49 -2.77
N CYS A 123 -15.69 -6.92 -3.93
CA CYS A 123 -15.19 -8.08 -4.66
C CYS A 123 -13.75 -7.89 -5.12
N ALA A 124 -13.40 -6.75 -5.73
CA ALA A 124 -12.02 -6.45 -6.13
C ALA A 124 -11.06 -6.45 -4.93
N ASN A 125 -11.47 -5.87 -3.79
CA ASN A 125 -10.71 -5.89 -2.55
C ASN A 125 -10.49 -7.33 -2.03
N ALA A 126 -11.54 -8.15 -2.00
CA ALA A 126 -11.46 -9.55 -1.59
C ALA A 126 -10.54 -10.36 -2.51
N VAL A 127 -10.59 -10.11 -3.83
CA VAL A 127 -9.68 -10.74 -4.80
C VAL A 127 -8.22 -10.34 -4.54
N VAL A 128 -7.94 -9.07 -4.24
CA VAL A 128 -6.58 -8.64 -3.88
C VAL A 128 -6.07 -9.35 -2.63
N ILE A 129 -6.88 -9.42 -1.57
CA ILE A 129 -6.50 -10.13 -0.33
C ILE A 129 -6.29 -11.62 -0.58
N LEU A 130 -7.15 -12.26 -1.37
CA LEU A 130 -7.00 -13.67 -1.73
C LEU A 130 -5.71 -13.92 -2.53
N LEU A 131 -5.41 -13.07 -3.51
CA LEU A 131 -4.17 -13.15 -4.28
C LEU A 131 -2.94 -12.93 -3.40
N ALA A 132 -2.99 -11.96 -2.48
CA ALA A 132 -1.91 -11.72 -1.52
C ALA A 132 -1.67 -12.92 -0.58
N LEU A 133 -2.73 -13.60 -0.14
CA LEU A 133 -2.63 -14.85 0.62
C LEU A 133 -2.01 -15.98 -0.20
N ILE A 134 -2.43 -16.15 -1.45
CA ILE A 134 -1.87 -17.16 -2.37
C ILE A 134 -0.38 -16.90 -2.59
N LEU A 135 0.01 -15.64 -2.80
CA LEU A 135 1.40 -15.25 -2.94
C LEU A 135 2.19 -15.51 -1.66
N THR A 136 1.58 -15.35 -0.48
CA THR A 136 2.25 -15.62 0.80
C THR A 136 2.49 -17.12 1.06
N ALA A 137 1.63 -18.00 0.54
CA ALA A 137 1.63 -19.43 0.87
C ALA A 137 2.98 -20.18 0.67
N PRO A 138 3.77 -19.93 -0.40
CA PRO A 138 5.06 -20.58 -0.60
C PRO A 138 6.06 -20.39 0.55
N HIS A 139 5.95 -19.30 1.34
CA HIS A 139 6.84 -19.05 2.49
C HIS A 139 6.65 -19.99 3.66
N PHE A 140 5.54 -20.73 3.69
CA PHE A 140 5.26 -21.74 4.70
C PHE A 140 5.71 -23.14 4.30
N THR A 141 6.36 -23.28 3.15
CA THR A 141 6.88 -24.56 2.68
C THR A 141 8.31 -24.78 3.20
N LYS A 142 8.80 -26.02 3.09
CA LYS A 142 10.21 -26.34 3.36
C LYS A 142 11.20 -25.73 2.34
N TYR A 143 10.68 -25.12 1.28
CA TYR A 143 11.42 -24.72 0.08
C TYR A 143 11.71 -23.21 0.02
N SER A 144 10.90 -22.39 0.70
CA SER A 144 11.05 -20.94 0.83
C SER A 144 10.66 -20.53 2.24
N GLY A 145 11.15 -19.39 2.72
CA GLY A 145 10.73 -18.88 4.03
C GLY A 145 11.39 -17.58 4.41
N TYR A 146 11.10 -17.19 5.66
CA TYR A 146 11.69 -16.04 6.31
C TYR A 146 12.46 -16.49 7.56
N THR A 147 13.52 -15.76 7.87
CA THR A 147 14.26 -15.86 9.12
C THR A 147 14.34 -14.49 9.76
N TYR A 148 14.38 -14.44 11.08
CA TYR A 148 14.62 -13.22 11.83
C TYR A 148 16.12 -13.02 12.03
N LEU A 149 16.62 -11.83 11.71
CA LEU A 149 18.04 -11.47 11.88
C LEU A 149 18.22 -10.64 13.15
N LEU A 150 18.86 -11.25 14.16
CA LEU A 150 19.11 -10.60 15.46
C LEU A 150 19.92 -9.30 15.35
N PRO A 151 21.03 -9.20 14.59
CA PRO A 151 21.86 -7.99 14.59
C PRO A 151 21.15 -6.73 14.09
N GLY A 152 20.05 -6.86 13.36
CA GLY A 152 19.27 -5.72 12.85
C GLY A 152 17.81 -5.71 13.27
N HIS A 153 17.34 -6.72 14.00
CA HIS A 153 15.95 -6.88 14.42
C HIS A 153 14.95 -6.75 13.27
N PHE A 154 15.17 -7.47 12.18
CA PHE A 154 14.27 -7.47 11.02
C PHE A 154 14.07 -8.86 10.42
N TRP A 155 12.95 -9.03 9.71
CA TRP A 155 12.61 -10.25 8.99
C TRP A 155 13.18 -10.23 7.57
N TYR A 156 13.77 -11.35 7.15
CA TYR A 156 14.47 -11.46 5.88
C TYR A 156 14.26 -12.82 5.20
N PHE A 157 14.43 -12.89 3.87
CA PHE A 157 14.32 -14.16 3.13
C PHE A 157 15.38 -15.17 3.58
N ASP A 158 14.94 -16.36 3.94
CA ASP A 158 15.84 -17.45 4.32
C ASP A 158 16.50 -18.06 3.08
N PHE A 159 17.66 -17.52 2.67
CA PHE A 159 18.42 -18.03 1.52
C PHE A 159 19.14 -19.36 1.77
N ALA A 160 19.09 -19.91 2.99
CA ALA A 160 19.52 -21.30 3.20
C ALA A 160 18.55 -22.28 2.51
N LYS A 161 17.31 -21.84 2.21
CA LYS A 161 16.32 -22.64 1.49
C LYS A 161 16.48 -22.52 -0.03
N PRO A 162 16.34 -23.63 -0.77
CA PRO A 162 16.75 -23.72 -2.17
C PRO A 162 15.90 -22.89 -3.14
N TYR A 163 14.71 -22.41 -2.76
CA TYR A 163 13.83 -21.67 -3.67
C TYR A 163 13.53 -20.24 -3.20
N SER A 164 14.15 -19.76 -2.12
CA SER A 164 13.96 -18.38 -1.65
C SER A 164 14.39 -17.32 -2.68
N TYR A 165 15.47 -17.59 -3.44
CA TYR A 165 15.93 -16.69 -4.51
C TYR A 165 14.91 -16.56 -5.66
N ILE A 166 14.25 -17.65 -6.06
CA ILE A 166 13.21 -17.62 -7.09
C ILE A 166 12.07 -16.71 -6.63
N TYR A 167 11.71 -16.82 -5.36
CA TYR A 167 10.64 -16.01 -4.79
C TYR A 167 11.02 -14.53 -4.70
N GLN A 168 12.27 -14.21 -4.33
CA GLN A 168 12.77 -12.84 -4.38
C GLN A 168 12.68 -12.26 -5.81
N HIS A 169 13.08 -13.03 -6.84
CA HIS A 169 12.93 -12.61 -8.23
C HIS A 169 11.47 -12.41 -8.64
N LEU A 170 10.56 -13.29 -8.20
CA LEU A 170 9.12 -13.14 -8.42
C LEU A 170 8.62 -11.83 -7.79
N ASN A 171 9.01 -11.54 -6.55
CA ASN A 171 8.62 -10.33 -5.83
C ASN A 171 9.09 -9.06 -6.56
N VAL A 172 10.37 -9.02 -6.97
CA VAL A 172 10.94 -7.91 -7.74
C VAL A 172 10.22 -7.76 -9.09
N THR A 173 9.96 -8.87 -9.79
CA THR A 173 9.24 -8.85 -11.07
C THR A 173 7.83 -8.30 -10.91
N LEU A 174 7.10 -8.75 -9.89
CA LEU A 174 5.76 -8.26 -9.58
C LEU A 174 5.77 -6.76 -9.29
N GLN A 175 6.77 -6.28 -8.53
CA GLN A 175 6.95 -4.85 -8.29
C GLN A 175 7.21 -4.03 -9.54
N ILE A 176 8.12 -4.48 -10.40
CA ILE A 176 8.40 -3.81 -11.66
C ILE A 176 7.11 -3.71 -12.49
N ILE A 177 6.34 -4.79 -12.58
CA ILE A 177 5.05 -4.79 -13.29
C ILE A 177 4.08 -3.77 -12.67
N CYS A 178 3.92 -3.76 -11.35
CA CYS A 178 3.03 -2.80 -10.67
C CYS A 178 3.49 -1.35 -10.89
N VAL A 179 4.79 -1.06 -10.79
CA VAL A 179 5.35 0.27 -11.01
C VAL A 179 5.12 0.73 -12.45
N VAL A 180 5.45 -0.11 -13.43
CA VAL A 180 5.24 0.21 -14.85
C VAL A 180 3.76 0.48 -15.12
N PHE A 181 2.88 -0.35 -14.57
CA PHE A 181 1.43 -0.17 -14.72
C PHE A 181 0.96 1.17 -14.16
N VAL A 182 1.36 1.51 -12.93
CA VAL A 182 1.00 2.78 -12.27
C VAL A 182 1.54 3.98 -13.04
N VAL A 183 2.81 3.94 -13.47
CA VAL A 183 3.42 5.04 -14.25
C VAL A 183 2.67 5.27 -15.56
N VAL A 184 2.31 4.21 -16.28
CA VAL A 184 1.55 4.32 -17.54
C VAL A 184 0.16 4.91 -17.27
N ALA A 185 -0.56 4.38 -16.28
CA ALA A 185 -1.91 4.84 -15.96
C ALA A 185 -1.93 6.29 -15.46
N ASP A 186 -1.01 6.68 -14.58
CA ASP A 186 -0.89 8.05 -14.06
C ASP A 186 -0.49 9.03 -15.18
N THR A 187 0.40 8.63 -16.09
CA THR A 187 0.76 9.44 -17.28
C THR A 187 -0.46 9.68 -18.17
N LEU A 188 -1.28 8.65 -18.41
CA LEU A 188 -2.51 8.77 -19.19
C LEU A 188 -3.53 9.70 -18.50
N ILE A 189 -3.68 9.59 -17.17
CA ILE A 189 -4.55 10.46 -16.38
C ILE A 189 -4.09 11.92 -16.47
N ILE A 190 -2.81 12.19 -16.26
CA ILE A 190 -2.23 13.54 -16.36
C ILE A 190 -2.44 14.10 -17.77
N TRP A 191 -2.15 13.31 -18.80
CA TRP A 191 -2.37 13.71 -20.19
C TRP A 191 -3.83 14.08 -20.46
N LYS A 192 -4.77 13.26 -19.99
CA LYS A 192 -6.22 13.53 -20.15
C LYS A 192 -6.64 14.81 -19.44
N ILE A 193 -6.20 15.02 -18.20
CA ILE A 193 -6.50 16.24 -17.43
C ILE A 193 -5.92 17.48 -18.15
N CYS A 194 -4.68 17.40 -18.64
CA CYS A 194 -4.05 18.47 -19.41
C CYS A 194 -4.80 18.76 -20.72
N SER A 195 -5.25 17.74 -21.45
CA SER A 195 -6.06 17.91 -22.65
C SER A 195 -7.42 18.57 -22.36
N LEU A 196 -8.11 18.15 -21.30
CA LEU A 196 -9.37 18.75 -20.87
C LEU A 196 -9.19 20.22 -20.48
N ARG A 197 -8.12 20.57 -19.77
CA ARG A 197 -7.79 21.97 -19.42
C ARG A 197 -7.54 22.83 -20.67
N LYS A 198 -6.79 22.32 -21.65
CA LYS A 198 -6.54 23.04 -22.92
C LYS A 198 -7.84 23.32 -23.66
N LYS A 199 -8.72 22.32 -23.78
CA LYS A 199 -10.05 22.51 -24.41
C LYS A 199 -10.89 23.54 -23.63
N HIS A 200 -10.91 23.47 -22.31
CA HIS A 200 -11.73 24.37 -21.50
C HIS A 200 -11.29 25.84 -21.54
N LYS A 201 -9.97 26.09 -21.69
CA LYS A 201 -9.43 27.45 -21.86
C LYS A 201 -9.92 28.11 -23.16
N ILE A 202 -10.29 27.33 -24.17
CA ILE A 202 -10.71 27.81 -25.49
C ILE A 202 -12.23 28.06 -25.55
N THR A 203 -13.06 27.37 -24.74
CA THR A 203 -14.52 27.30 -24.95
C THR A 203 -15.39 28.02 -23.91
N LEU A 204 -14.85 28.80 -22.98
CA LEU A 204 -15.67 29.39 -21.88
C LEU A 204 -16.10 30.85 -22.13
N PRO A 205 -17.39 31.13 -22.41
CA PRO A 205 -17.99 32.43 -22.21
C PRO A 205 -18.20 32.72 -20.71
N LYS A 206 -18.07 34.01 -20.34
CA LYS A 206 -17.83 34.55 -18.98
C LYS A 206 -18.86 34.25 -17.87
N ARG A 207 -20.00 33.57 -18.11
CA ARG A 207 -21.18 33.71 -17.23
C ARG A 207 -21.57 32.52 -16.33
N ASP A 208 -21.16 31.27 -16.61
CA ASP A 208 -21.50 30.06 -15.80
C ASP A 208 -20.28 29.36 -15.17
N GLY A 209 -19.17 30.09 -15.00
CA GLY A 209 -17.85 29.49 -14.76
C GLY A 209 -17.53 28.94 -13.36
N THR A 210 -18.34 29.19 -12.33
CA THR A 210 -17.95 28.91 -10.93
C THR A 210 -18.05 27.42 -10.55
N GLN A 211 -19.14 26.72 -10.85
CA GLN A 211 -19.29 25.30 -10.52
C GLN A 211 -18.33 24.40 -11.32
N LYS A 212 -18.21 24.62 -12.64
CA LYS A 212 -17.34 23.81 -13.51
C LYS A 212 -15.86 24.00 -13.18
N LYS A 213 -15.42 25.22 -12.84
CA LYS A 213 -14.05 25.48 -12.39
C LYS A 213 -13.73 24.76 -11.07
N HIS A 214 -14.69 24.72 -10.13
CA HIS A 214 -14.52 24.01 -8.87
C HIS A 214 -14.33 22.50 -9.07
N GLN A 215 -15.07 21.89 -9.99
CA GLN A 215 -14.93 20.47 -10.31
C GLN A 215 -13.54 20.13 -10.87
N VAL A 216 -13.02 20.91 -11.83
CA VAL A 216 -11.68 20.68 -12.41
C VAL A 216 -10.57 20.81 -11.35
N VAL A 217 -10.69 21.75 -10.42
CA VAL A 217 -9.72 21.92 -9.33
C VAL A 217 -9.74 20.70 -8.40
N LYS A 218 -10.93 20.17 -8.08
CA LYS A 218 -11.08 18.97 -7.25
C LYS A 218 -10.47 17.73 -7.92
N GLU A 219 -10.72 17.53 -9.21
CA GLU A 219 -10.16 16.41 -9.98
C GLU A 219 -8.62 16.47 -10.07
N VAL A 220 -8.05 17.67 -10.26
CA VAL A 220 -6.58 17.83 -10.29
C VAL A 220 -5.96 17.58 -8.93
N ARG A 221 -6.59 18.06 -7.85
CA ARG A 221 -6.11 17.78 -6.49
C ARG A 221 -6.12 16.28 -6.21
N LEU A 222 -7.19 15.59 -6.59
CA LEU A 222 -7.29 14.14 -6.44
C LEU A 222 -6.17 13.43 -7.23
N ALA A 223 -5.92 13.82 -8.48
CA ALA A 223 -4.88 13.22 -9.29
C ALA A 223 -3.47 13.46 -8.74
N LEU A 224 -3.21 14.65 -8.21
CA LEU A 224 -1.93 14.97 -7.57
C LEU A 224 -1.75 14.17 -6.27
N ASN A 225 -2.79 14.01 -5.46
CA ASN A 225 -2.74 13.18 -4.26
C ASN A 225 -2.43 11.71 -4.59
N PHE A 226 -3.04 11.18 -5.66
CA PHE A 226 -2.72 9.82 -6.13
C PHE A 226 -1.29 9.70 -6.63
N LEU A 227 -0.79 10.67 -7.41
CA LEU A 227 0.60 10.68 -7.86
C LEU A 227 1.57 10.68 -6.68
N VAL A 228 1.32 11.52 -5.67
CA VAL A 228 2.14 11.56 -4.45
C VAL A 228 2.11 10.21 -3.73
N LEU A 229 0.94 9.58 -3.60
CA LEU A 229 0.82 8.25 -3.00
C LEU A 229 1.62 7.19 -3.78
N SER A 230 1.51 7.19 -5.12
CA SER A 230 2.27 6.31 -6.02
C SER A 230 3.78 6.49 -5.84
N VAL A 231 4.25 7.73 -5.78
CA VAL A 231 5.67 8.05 -5.59
C VAL A 231 6.16 7.64 -4.20
N CYS A 232 5.40 7.92 -3.14
CA CYS A 232 5.74 7.50 -1.77
C CYS A 232 5.88 5.97 -1.69
N PHE A 233 4.94 5.23 -2.29
CA PHE A 233 5.03 3.77 -2.31
C PHE A 233 6.24 3.28 -3.10
N LEU A 234 6.53 3.89 -4.25
CA LEU A 234 7.66 3.53 -5.10
C LEU A 234 8.99 3.73 -4.35
N ILE A 235 9.12 4.84 -3.63
CA ILE A 235 10.27 5.12 -2.76
C ILE A 235 10.42 4.03 -1.68
N MET A 236 9.33 3.70 -0.97
CA MET A 236 9.35 2.65 0.06
C MET A 236 9.71 1.28 -0.53
N THR A 237 9.18 0.96 -1.70
CA THR A 237 9.48 -0.27 -2.45
C THR A 237 10.96 -0.37 -2.84
N ILE A 238 11.55 0.72 -3.33
CA ILE A 238 12.97 0.76 -3.67
C ILE A 238 13.80 0.53 -2.39
N PHE A 239 13.49 1.23 -1.30
CA PHE A 239 14.22 1.07 -0.04
C PHE A 239 14.11 -0.34 0.55
N TYR A 240 12.94 -0.99 0.41
CA TYR A 240 12.82 -2.39 0.76
C TYR A 240 13.84 -3.19 -0.05
N ASN A 241 13.72 -3.26 -1.38
CA ASN A 241 14.59 -4.14 -2.18
C ASN A 241 16.09 -3.80 -2.14
N VAL A 242 16.46 -2.54 -2.00
CA VAL A 242 17.88 -2.14 -1.86
C VAL A 242 18.48 -2.68 -0.57
N ASN A 243 17.71 -2.79 0.51
CA ASN A 243 18.17 -3.46 1.73
C ASN A 243 18.19 -4.99 1.61
N PHE A 244 17.53 -5.58 0.60
CA PHE A 244 17.49 -7.03 0.35
C PHE A 244 18.37 -7.52 -0.81
N GLY A 245 19.09 -6.64 -1.53
CA GLY A 245 20.00 -7.00 -2.63
C GLY A 245 21.45 -6.69 -2.29
#